data_AF-A0A4Z0QMS8-F1
#
_entry.id   AF-A0A4Z0QMS8-F1
#
_cell.length_a   1.000
_cell.length_b   1.000
_cell.length_c   1.000
_cell.angle_alpha   90.00
_cell.angle_beta   90.00
_cell.angle_gamma   90.00
#
_symmetry.space_group_name_H-M   'P 1'
#
loop_
_entity.id
_entity.type
_entity.pdbx_description
1 polymer ?
#
loop_
_entity_poly.entity_id
_entity_poly.type
_entity_poly.pdbx_seq_one_letter_code
_entity_poly.pdbx_strand_id
1 'polypeptide(L)' 'MRAARAGERLEAGIIRAGAAGMFCAAQAGQAGSRVLLIDNGKKPGRKILMSGGGRCN' A
#
# COMPACT_ATOMS: atom_id res chain seq x y z
N MET A 1 14.82 -2.00 -7.24
CA MET A 1 13.34 -2.07 -7.20
C MET A 1 12.82 -1.63 -8.57
N ARG A 2 12.22 -2.53 -9.37
CA ARG A 2 11.73 -2.21 -10.73
C ARG A 2 10.34 -1.59 -10.62
N ALA A 3 10.14 -0.42 -11.22
CA ALA A 3 8.81 0.18 -11.32
C ALA A 3 7.92 -0.63 -12.28
N ALA A 4 6.65 -0.81 -11.92
CA ALA A 4 5.66 -1.43 -12.81
C ALA A 4 5.46 -0.57 -14.06
N ARG A 5 5.38 -1.21 -15.22
CA ARG A 5 5.12 -0.55 -16.52
C ARG A 5 3.66 -0.72 -16.93
N ALA A 6 3.15 0.23 -17.70
CA ALA A 6 1.82 0.11 -18.30
C ALA A 6 1.75 -1.17 -19.15
N GLY A 7 0.70 -1.96 -18.95
CA GLY A 7 0.50 -3.25 -19.63
C GLY A 7 1.18 -4.46 -18.98
N GLU A 8 1.92 -4.31 -17.88
CA GLU A 8 2.40 -5.45 -17.10
C GLU A 8 1.28 -6.08 -16.27
N ARG A 9 1.23 -7.42 -16.24
CA ARG A 9 0.36 -8.15 -15.31
C ARG A 9 0.89 -8.02 -13.89
N LEU A 10 -0.06 -7.81 -12.98
CA LEU A 10 0.15 -7.74 -11.54
C LEU A 10 -0.50 -8.98 -10.92
N GLU A 11 0.08 -9.47 -9.84
CA GLU A 11 -0.45 -10.63 -9.12
C GLU A 11 -1.58 -10.21 -8.17
N ALA A 12 -1.53 -8.99 -7.62
CA ALA A 12 -2.54 -8.48 -6.71
C ALA A 12 -2.77 -6.96 -6.86
N GLY A 13 -4.03 -6.55 -6.68
CA GLY A 13 -4.46 -5.16 -6.58
C GLY A 13 -5.05 -4.86 -5.21
N ILE A 14 -4.55 -3.84 -4.54
CA ILE A 14 -5.01 -3.41 -3.21
C ILE A 14 -5.57 -1.99 -3.32
N ILE A 15 -6.82 -1.84 -2.91
CA ILE A 15 -7.53 -0.56 -2.91
C ILE A 15 -7.50 -0.03 -1.47
N ARG A 16 -6.99 1.20 -1.31
CA ARG A 16 -6.72 1.94 -0.07
C ARG A 16 -5.34 1.67 0.56
N ALA A 17 -4.49 2.69 0.56
CA ALA A 17 -3.21 2.74 1.26
C ALA A 17 -3.38 3.14 2.74
N GLY A 18 -4.20 2.38 3.47
CA GLY A 18 -4.31 2.43 4.93
C GLY A 18 -3.35 1.43 5.61
N ALA A 19 -3.48 1.24 6.92
CA ALA A 19 -2.62 0.32 7.68
C ALA A 19 -2.63 -1.11 7.10
N ALA A 20 -3.84 -1.70 6.97
CA ALA A 20 -3.99 -3.05 6.43
C ALA A 20 -3.51 -3.16 4.97
N GLY A 21 -3.87 -2.19 4.13
CA GLY A 21 -3.50 -2.21 2.70
C GLY A 21 -1.99 -2.11 2.48
N MET A 22 -1.32 -1.19 3.19
CA MET A 22 0.14 -1.07 3.12
C MET A 22 0.85 -2.27 3.72
N PHE A 23 0.36 -2.82 4.83
CA PHE A 23 0.92 -4.03 5.44
C PHE A 23 0.82 -5.23 4.49
N CYS A 24 -0.36 -5.44 3.90
CA CYS A 24 -0.59 -6.50 2.91
C CYS A 24 0.31 -6.33 1.67
N ALA A 25 0.38 -5.11 1.12
CA ALA A 25 1.24 -4.81 -0.02
C ALA A 25 2.72 -5.09 0.27
N ALA A 26 3.19 -4.72 1.46
CA ALA A 26 4.57 -4.95 1.88
C ALA A 26 4.87 -6.45 2.00
N GLN A 27 4.02 -7.21 2.69
CA GLN A 27 4.16 -8.67 2.83
C GLN A 27 4.17 -9.38 1.47
N ALA A 28 3.20 -9.06 0.60
CA ALA A 28 3.13 -9.66 -0.72
C ALA A 28 4.33 -9.29 -1.61
N GLY A 29 4.79 -8.03 -1.53
CA GLY A 29 6.00 -7.59 -2.23
C GLY A 29 7.28 -8.29 -1.73
N GLN A 30 7.40 -8.51 -0.42
CA GLN A 30 8.50 -9.27 0.20
C GLN A 30 8.48 -10.74 -0.23
N ALA A 31 7.29 -11.33 -0.45
CA ALA A 31 7.13 -12.67 -0.99
C ALA A 31 7.40 -12.75 -2.52
N GLY A 32 7.75 -11.64 -3.18
CA GLY A 32 8.10 -11.58 -4.60
C GLY A 32 6.94 -11.25 -5.55
N SER A 33 5.74 -11.01 -5.02
CA SER A 33 4.59 -10.62 -5.84
C SER A 33 4.72 -9.19 -6.35
N ARG A 34 4.29 -8.96 -7.59
CA ARG A 34 4.10 -7.61 -8.12
C ARG A 34 2.71 -7.11 -7.72
N VAL A 35 2.68 -6.06 -6.90
CA VAL A 35 1.44 -5.54 -6.30
C VAL A 35 1.21 -4.09 -6.70
N LEU A 36 -0.03 -3.76 -7.05
CA LEU A 36 -0.48 -2.37 -7.20
C LEU A 36 -1.25 -1.95 -5.96
N LEU A 37 -0.74 -0.94 -5.27
CA LEU A 37 -1.43 -0.28 -4.17
C LEU A 37 -1.91 1.09 -4.63
N ILE A 38 -3.23 1.33 -4.56
CA ILE A 38 -3.84 2.59 -4.99
C ILE A 38 -4.67 3.22 -3.87
N ASP A 39 -4.62 4.54 -3.75
CA ASP A 39 -5.47 5.32 -2.85
C ASP A 39 -5.92 6.61 -3.53
N ASN A 40 -7.13 7.06 -3.24
CA ASN A 40 -7.67 8.33 -3.73
C ASN A 40 -7.23 9.54 -2.86
N GLY A 41 -6.72 9.28 -1.67
CA GLY A 41 -6.22 10.28 -0.76
C GLY A 41 -4.91 10.90 -1.24
N LYS A 42 -4.71 12.17 -0.90
CA LYS A 42 -3.50 12.93 -1.26
C LYS A 42 -2.19 12.31 -0.72
N LYS A 43 -2.27 11.59 0.40
CA LYS A 43 -1.15 10.92 1.05
C LYS A 43 -1.62 9.57 1.62
N PRO A 44 -0.80 8.50 1.52
CA PRO A 44 -1.11 7.23 2.16
C PRO A 44 -1.08 7.38 3.69
N GLY A 45 -1.69 6.43 4.40
CA GLY A 45 -1.56 6.34 5.86
C GLY A 45 -2.17 7.48 6.66
N ARG A 46 -3.02 8.34 6.08
CA ARG A 46 -3.58 9.50 6.82
C ARG A 46 -4.22 9.11 8.16
N LYS A 47 -4.97 8.00 8.21
CA LYS A 47 -5.56 7.51 9.47
C LYS A 47 -4.52 7.02 10.47
N ILE A 48 -3.39 6.48 10.00
CA ILE A 48 -2.26 6.07 10.84
C ILE A 48 -1.61 7.30 11.47
N LEU A 49 -1.37 8.34 10.66
CA LEU A 49 -0.76 9.60 11.13
C LEU A 49 -1.59 10.31 12.21
N MET A 50 -2.91 10.09 12.26
CA MET A 50 -3.78 10.69 13.29
C MET A 50 -4.13 9.73 14.43
N SER A 51 -3.79 8.44 14.35
CA SER A 51 -4.13 7.49 15.42
C SER A 51 -3.36 7.79 16.71
N GLY A 52 -3.96 7.47 17.86
CA GLY A 52 -3.38 7.76 19.18
C GLY A 52 -3.15 9.25 19.47
N GLY A 53 -3.80 10.16 18.75
CA GLY A 53 -3.53 11.60 18.81
C GLY A 53 -2.22 12.00 18.12
N GLY A 54 -1.85 11.27 17.05
CA GLY A 54 -0.60 11.49 16.32
C GLY A 54 0.59 10.63 16.78
N ARG A 55 0.35 9.70 17.72
CA ARG A 55 1.38 8.82 18.29
C ARG A 55 1.45 7.45 17.62
N CYS A 56 0.53 7.15 16.71
CA CYS A 56 0.48 5.86 16.03
C CYS A 56 0.42 4.67 17.01
N ASN A 57 -0.65 4.63 17.83
CA ASN A 57 -0.84 3.55 18.80
C ASN A 57 -1.20 2.21 18.15
#